data_AF-A0A3C0UGS1-F1
#
_entry.id   AF-A0A3C0UGS1-F1
#
_cell.length_a   1.000
_cell.length_b   1.000
_cell.length_c   1.000
_cell.angle_alpha   90.00
_cell.angle_beta   90.00
_cell.angle_gamma   90.00
#
_symmetry.space_group_name_H-M   'P 1'
#
loop_
_entity.id
_entity.type
_entity.pdbx_description
1 polymer ?
#
loop_
_entity_poly.entity_id
_entity_poly.type
_entity_poly.pdbx_seq_one_letter_code
_entity_poly.pdbx_strand_id
1 'polypeptide(L)'
;MTERLQGAGLDILYREIELPLIKVLAAMESTGIRVDRQALRNMAIEISERIGLLLTEIYRLAEEEFNVNSTKQLGSILFEKLKLPAAKKTKTGYSTDAEVLEGLAGQHEIIDKLLEYRVLTKLKSTYLDGMDVLINNKTDRIYTTFNQTVTATGRLSSSDPNLQNIPIRT
;
A
#
# COMPACT_ATOMS: atom_id res chain seq x y z
N MET A 1 -23.89 -5.28 32.15
CA MET A 1 -22.90 -5.66 31.10
C MET A 1 -22.71 -7.17 31.10
N THR A 2 -22.30 -7.77 32.21
CA THR A 2 -22.05 -9.22 32.37
C THR A 2 -23.26 -10.09 32.04
N GLU A 3 -24.46 -9.73 32.50
CA GLU A 3 -25.69 -10.51 32.22
C GLU A 3 -26.03 -10.56 30.71
N ARG A 4 -25.77 -9.48 29.97
CA ARG A 4 -25.98 -9.43 28.51
C ARG A 4 -24.96 -10.29 27.75
N LEU A 5 -23.71 -10.32 28.22
CA LEU A 5 -22.66 -11.16 27.64
C LEU A 5 -22.91 -12.64 27.92
N GLN A 6 -23.33 -12.97 29.14
CA GLN A 6 -23.72 -14.33 29.53
C GLN A 6 -24.94 -14.82 28.76
N GLY A 7 -26.00 -14.00 28.64
CA GLY A 7 -27.18 -14.33 27.86
C GLY A 7 -26.91 -14.54 26.36
N ALA A 8 -25.82 -13.97 25.84
CA ALA A 8 -25.36 -14.16 24.46
C ALA A 8 -24.30 -15.27 24.31
N GLY A 9 -23.88 -15.94 25.39
CA GLY A 9 -22.82 -16.96 25.35
C GLY A 9 -21.41 -16.42 25.07
N LEU A 10 -21.18 -15.11 25.23
CA LEU A 10 -19.92 -14.43 24.88
C LEU A 10 -18.98 -14.20 26.07
N ASP A 11 -19.36 -14.62 27.28
CA ASP A 11 -18.59 -14.36 28.50
C ASP A 11 -17.20 -15.02 28.45
N ILE A 12 -17.10 -16.24 27.93
CA ILE A 12 -15.83 -16.97 27.77
C ILE A 12 -14.91 -16.25 26.77
N LEU A 13 -15.43 -15.91 25.57
CA LEU A 13 -14.69 -15.17 24.56
C LEU A 13 -14.13 -13.86 25.13
N TYR A 14 -14.97 -13.08 25.82
CA TYR A 14 -14.54 -11.82 26.42
C TYR A 14 -13.47 -12.01 27.50
N ARG A 15 -13.65 -12.97 28.42
CA ARG A 15 -12.78 -13.14 29.59
C ARG A 15 -11.49 -13.88 29.31
N GLU A 16 -11.53 -14.86 28.42
CA GLU A 16 -10.40 -15.78 28.19
C GLU A 16 -9.60 -15.41 26.93
N ILE A 17 -10.18 -14.63 26.01
CA ILE A 17 -9.53 -14.23 24.77
C ILE A 17 -9.36 -12.72 24.70
N GLU A 18 -10.45 -11.94 24.68
CA GLU A 18 -10.37 -10.51 24.39
C GLU A 18 -9.62 -9.74 25.50
N LEU A 19 -9.96 -9.98 26.78
CA LEU A 19 -9.31 -9.31 27.91
C LEU A 19 -7.82 -9.66 28.07
N PRO A 20 -7.39 -10.94 28.01
CA PRO A 20 -5.97 -11.27 28.06
C PRO A 20 -5.18 -10.72 26.87
N LEU A 21 -5.80 -10.69 25.67
CA LEU A 21 -5.16 -10.19 24.45
C LEU A 21 -4.76 -8.71 24.57
N ILE A 22 -5.54 -7.88 25.28
CA ILE A 22 -5.21 -6.45 25.51
C ILE A 22 -3.80 -6.30 26.09
N LYS A 23 -3.42 -7.14 27.06
CA LYS A 23 -2.09 -7.06 27.69
C LYS A 23 -0.96 -7.40 26.71
N VAL A 24 -1.22 -8.38 25.84
CA VAL A 24 -0.27 -8.78 24.79
C VAL A 24 -0.11 -7.66 23.77
N LEU A 25 -1.21 -7.08 23.29
CA LEU A 25 -1.19 -5.97 22.35
C LEU A 25 -0.46 -4.76 22.94
N ALA A 26 -0.80 -4.35 24.17
CA ALA A 26 -0.11 -3.25 24.85
C ALA A 26 1.40 -3.48 24.99
N ALA A 27 1.83 -4.73 25.25
CA ALA A 27 3.26 -5.08 25.30
C ALA A 27 3.92 -5.00 23.92
N MET A 28 3.24 -5.46 22.85
CA MET A 28 3.73 -5.36 21.48
C MET A 28 3.86 -3.90 21.04
N GLU A 29 2.83 -3.08 21.29
CA GLU A 29 2.81 -1.65 20.96
C GLU A 29 3.94 -0.92 21.68
N SER A 30 4.06 -1.07 23.01
CA SER A 30 5.10 -0.39 23.79
C SER A 30 6.52 -0.86 23.47
N THR A 31 6.69 -2.09 22.99
CA THR A 31 7.99 -2.61 22.52
C THR A 31 8.37 -2.02 21.17
N GLY A 32 7.40 -1.86 20.26
CA GLY A 32 7.61 -1.40 18.90
C GLY A 32 8.47 -2.34 18.04
N ILE A 33 8.57 -2.02 16.76
CA ILE A 33 9.34 -2.80 15.78
C ILE A 33 10.59 -2.02 15.40
N ARG A 34 11.77 -2.63 15.59
CA ARG A 34 13.05 -2.00 15.22
C ARG A 34 13.20 -1.95 13.71
N VAL A 35 13.69 -0.84 13.21
CA VAL A 35 13.87 -0.56 11.79
C VAL A 35 15.32 -0.19 11.51
N ASP A 36 15.87 -0.75 10.44
CA ASP A 36 17.17 -0.32 9.92
C ASP A 36 16.98 0.89 8.99
N ARG A 37 17.23 2.09 9.52
CA ARG A 37 17.10 3.35 8.78
C ARG A 37 18.03 3.42 7.57
N GLN A 38 19.25 2.90 7.70
CA GLN A 38 20.23 2.99 6.63
C GLN A 38 19.82 2.09 5.47
N ALA A 39 19.34 0.88 5.76
CA ALA A 39 18.81 -0.02 4.75
C ALA A 39 17.61 0.59 4.01
N LEU A 40 16.67 1.22 4.73
CA LEU A 40 15.52 1.89 4.12
C LEU A 40 15.93 3.04 3.19
N ARG A 41 16.89 3.88 3.63
CA ARG A 41 17.39 5.00 2.81
C ARG A 41 18.09 4.52 1.55
N ASN A 42 18.93 3.49 1.67
CA ASN A 42 19.62 2.91 0.51
C ASN A 42 18.59 2.36 -0.50
N MET A 43 17.60 1.62 -0.02
CA MET A 43 16.50 1.11 -0.86
C MET A 43 15.70 2.24 -1.52
N ALA A 44 15.44 3.34 -0.80
CA ALA A 44 14.72 4.48 -1.35
C ALA A 44 15.49 5.14 -2.51
N ILE A 45 16.82 5.22 -2.41
CA ILE A 45 17.68 5.75 -3.47
C ILE A 45 17.61 4.83 -4.71
N GLU A 46 17.84 3.53 -4.52
CA GLU A 46 17.81 2.54 -5.62
C GLU A 46 16.46 2.54 -6.35
N ILE A 47 15.36 2.57 -5.60
CA ILE A 47 14.02 2.63 -6.20
C ILE A 47 13.79 3.95 -6.92
N SER A 48 14.30 5.07 -6.41
CA SER A 48 14.18 6.38 -7.07
C SER A 48 14.87 6.39 -8.43
N GLU A 49 16.07 5.81 -8.51
CA GLU A 49 16.80 5.68 -9.77
C GLU A 49 16.02 4.83 -10.78
N ARG A 50 15.50 3.67 -10.34
CA ARG A 50 14.71 2.78 -11.20
C ARG A 50 13.40 3.42 -11.66
N ILE A 51 12.71 4.17 -10.79
CA ILE A 51 11.53 4.96 -11.16
C ILE A 51 11.89 5.99 -12.23
N GLY A 52 13.02 6.68 -12.09
CA GLY A 52 13.49 7.65 -13.08
C GLY A 52 13.72 7.03 -14.46
N LEU A 53 14.39 5.88 -14.51
CA LEU A 53 14.62 5.12 -15.74
C LEU A 53 13.30 4.69 -16.40
N LEU A 54 12.38 4.11 -15.62
CA LEU A 54 11.06 3.71 -16.12
C LEU A 54 10.28 4.90 -16.67
N LEU A 55 10.35 6.05 -16.00
CA LEU A 55 9.66 7.26 -16.44
C LEU A 55 10.18 7.76 -17.79
N THR A 56 11.50 7.76 -17.98
CA THR A 56 12.13 8.09 -19.27
C THR A 56 11.69 7.11 -20.37
N GLU A 57 11.64 5.82 -20.08
CA GLU A 57 11.16 4.81 -21.04
C GLU A 57 9.67 5.00 -21.38
N ILE A 58 8.83 5.29 -20.39
CA ILE A 58 7.40 5.57 -20.58
C ILE A 58 7.22 6.79 -21.48
N TYR A 59 7.94 7.88 -21.25
CA TYR A 59 7.86 9.08 -22.09
C TYR A 59 8.35 8.82 -23.52
N ARG A 60 9.41 8.02 -23.67
CA ARG A 60 9.90 7.60 -24.99
C ARG A 60 8.84 6.79 -25.74
N LEU A 61 8.19 5.83 -25.07
CA LEU A 61 7.14 4.99 -25.68
C LEU A 61 5.85 5.76 -25.95
N ALA A 62 5.56 6.79 -25.14
CA ALA A 62 4.42 7.68 -25.34
C ALA A 62 4.70 8.79 -26.37
N GLU A 63 5.97 8.99 -26.78
CA GLU A 63 6.43 10.09 -27.64
C GLU A 63 6.12 11.49 -27.10
N GLU A 64 5.84 11.62 -25.80
CA GLU A 64 5.62 12.89 -25.12
C GLU A 64 5.76 12.74 -23.60
N GLU A 65 6.03 13.85 -22.92
CA GLU A 65 6.00 13.91 -21.47
C GLU A 65 4.58 14.20 -20.97
N PHE A 66 4.17 13.52 -19.91
CA PHE A 66 2.88 13.71 -19.28
C PHE A 66 2.93 13.28 -17.81
N ASN A 67 1.92 13.65 -17.04
CA ASN A 67 1.81 13.19 -15.67
C ASN A 67 1.28 11.75 -15.64
N VAL A 68 2.17 10.77 -15.47
CA VAL A 68 1.86 9.33 -15.38
C VAL A 68 0.90 9.00 -14.22
N ASN A 69 0.89 9.82 -13.17
CA ASN A 69 0.01 9.64 -12.02
C ASN A 69 -1.40 10.23 -12.25
N SER A 70 -1.60 11.01 -13.33
CA SER A 70 -2.91 11.52 -13.73
C SER A 70 -3.64 10.50 -14.58
N THR A 71 -4.67 9.87 -14.02
CA THR A 71 -5.51 8.88 -14.72
C THR A 71 -6.10 9.42 -16.02
N LYS A 72 -6.40 10.73 -16.07
CA LYS A 72 -6.90 11.41 -17.27
C LYS A 72 -5.83 11.48 -18.36
N GLN A 73 -4.64 11.98 -18.05
CA GLN A 73 -3.56 12.10 -19.04
C GLN A 73 -3.08 10.72 -19.51
N LEU A 74 -2.87 9.80 -18.56
CA LEU A 74 -2.52 8.42 -18.88
C LEU A 74 -3.58 7.74 -19.76
N GLY A 75 -4.86 7.95 -19.46
CA GLY A 75 -5.95 7.43 -20.28
C GLY A 75 -5.92 7.94 -21.72
N SER A 76 -5.69 9.23 -21.93
CA SER A 76 -5.54 9.80 -23.28
C SER A 76 -4.36 9.20 -24.03
N ILE A 77 -3.20 9.01 -23.37
CA ILE A 77 -2.04 8.37 -24.00
C ILE A 77 -2.36 6.94 -24.42
N LEU A 78 -2.88 6.12 -23.50
CA LEU A 78 -3.11 4.70 -23.77
C LEU A 78 -4.20 4.44 -24.80
N PHE A 79 -5.33 5.15 -24.68
CA PHE A 79 -6.55 4.79 -25.43
C PHE A 79 -6.82 5.71 -26.64
N GLU A 80 -6.33 6.94 -26.64
CA GLU A 80 -6.54 7.88 -27.77
C GLU A 80 -5.33 7.91 -28.69
N LYS A 81 -4.11 8.07 -28.14
CA LYS A 81 -2.87 8.13 -28.93
C LYS A 81 -2.39 6.74 -29.36
N LEU A 82 -2.17 5.85 -28.40
CA LEU A 82 -1.68 4.49 -28.66
C LEU A 82 -2.80 3.53 -29.11
N LYS A 83 -4.06 3.97 -29.03
CA LYS A 83 -5.25 3.24 -29.51
C LYS A 83 -5.38 1.82 -28.94
N LEU A 84 -4.95 1.61 -27.70
CA LEU A 84 -5.15 0.34 -27.00
C LEU A 84 -6.65 0.10 -26.75
N PRO A 85 -7.10 -1.16 -26.67
CA PRO A 85 -8.51 -1.47 -26.42
C PRO A 85 -8.94 -1.00 -25.03
N ALA A 86 -9.89 -0.07 -24.98
CA ALA A 86 -10.41 0.43 -23.72
C ALA A 86 -11.39 -0.58 -23.10
N ALA A 87 -11.03 -1.18 -21.97
CA ALA A 87 -11.90 -2.15 -21.29
C ALA A 87 -13.10 -1.51 -20.58
N LYS A 88 -12.95 -0.30 -20.00
CA LYS A 88 -13.98 0.31 -19.15
C LYS A 88 -13.86 1.84 -19.08
N LYS A 89 -14.91 2.54 -19.50
CA LYS A 89 -15.09 3.99 -19.21
C LYS A 89 -15.84 4.15 -17.89
N THR A 90 -15.32 4.98 -17.00
CA THR A 90 -16.00 5.43 -15.78
C THR A 90 -16.69 6.77 -16.05
N LYS A 91 -17.46 7.27 -15.08
CA LYS A 91 -18.08 8.61 -15.16
C LYS A 91 -17.07 9.74 -15.32
N THR A 92 -15.80 9.51 -14.98
CA THR A 92 -14.73 10.53 -14.95
C THR A 92 -13.69 10.36 -16.06
N GLY A 93 -13.75 9.30 -16.87
CA GLY A 93 -12.82 9.06 -17.97
C GLY A 93 -12.53 7.58 -18.21
N TYR A 94 -11.37 7.27 -18.79
CA TYR A 94 -10.91 5.89 -18.91
C TYR A 94 -10.42 5.38 -17.55
N SER A 95 -10.80 4.14 -17.17
CA SER A 95 -10.12 3.49 -16.04
C SER A 95 -8.72 3.09 -16.47
N THR A 96 -7.76 3.37 -15.62
CA THR A 96 -6.38 2.93 -15.77
C THR A 96 -5.98 2.14 -14.54
N ASP A 97 -6.89 1.49 -13.82
CA ASP A 97 -6.58 0.76 -12.59
C ASP A 97 -5.71 -0.48 -12.87
N ALA A 98 -5.12 -1.08 -11.83
CA ALA A 98 -4.21 -2.22 -11.97
C ALA A 98 -4.83 -3.36 -12.78
N GLU A 99 -6.06 -3.76 -12.46
CA GLU A 99 -6.78 -4.83 -13.20
C GLU A 99 -6.95 -4.52 -14.69
N VAL A 100 -7.19 -3.24 -15.03
CA VAL A 100 -7.34 -2.82 -16.44
C VAL A 100 -6.00 -2.89 -17.15
N LEU A 101 -4.92 -2.41 -16.52
CA LEU A 101 -3.58 -2.47 -17.10
C LEU A 101 -3.08 -3.91 -17.23
N GLU A 102 -3.33 -4.77 -16.24
CA GLU A 102 -2.98 -6.21 -16.30
C GLU A 102 -3.70 -6.91 -17.46
N GLY A 103 -4.97 -6.57 -17.73
CA GLY A 103 -5.69 -7.07 -18.91
C GLY A 103 -5.13 -6.60 -20.26
N LEU A 104 -4.27 -5.57 -20.26
CA LEU A 104 -3.59 -5.04 -21.43
C LEU A 104 -2.11 -5.47 -21.51
N ALA A 105 -1.64 -6.27 -20.55
CA ALA A 105 -0.26 -6.75 -20.54
C ALA A 105 0.07 -7.49 -21.84
N GLY A 106 1.28 -7.25 -22.37
CA GLY A 106 1.72 -7.80 -23.66
C GLY A 106 1.13 -7.14 -24.91
N GLN A 107 0.18 -6.21 -24.80
CA GLN A 107 -0.34 -5.48 -25.98
C GLN A 107 0.59 -4.34 -26.42
N HIS A 108 1.29 -3.73 -25.47
CA HIS A 108 2.29 -2.70 -25.73
C HIS A 108 3.27 -2.63 -24.56
N GLU A 109 4.56 -2.48 -24.87
CA GLU A 109 5.65 -2.38 -23.87
C GLU A 109 5.40 -1.34 -22.77
N ILE A 110 4.67 -0.25 -23.07
CA ILE A 110 4.37 0.82 -22.11
C ILE A 110 3.57 0.30 -20.92
N ILE A 111 2.74 -0.74 -21.12
CA ILE A 111 1.88 -1.30 -20.08
C ILE A 111 2.72 -1.98 -19.00
N ASP A 112 3.70 -2.79 -19.39
CA ASP A 112 4.57 -3.50 -18.45
C ASP A 112 5.40 -2.50 -17.64
N LYS A 113 5.91 -1.45 -18.31
CA LYS A 113 6.63 -0.34 -17.65
C LYS A 113 5.76 0.43 -16.67
N LEU A 114 4.49 0.68 -17.02
CA LEU A 114 3.53 1.36 -16.15
C LEU A 114 3.15 0.53 -14.92
N LEU A 115 2.96 -0.78 -15.08
CA LEU A 115 2.69 -1.69 -13.98
C LEU A 115 3.88 -1.69 -13.00
N GLU A 116 5.11 -1.83 -13.51
CA GLU A 116 6.32 -1.77 -12.70
C GLU A 116 6.47 -0.40 -12.01
N TYR A 117 6.28 0.69 -12.74
CA TYR A 117 6.33 2.06 -12.21
C TYR A 117 5.38 2.24 -11.03
N ARG A 118 4.15 1.73 -11.12
CA ARG A 118 3.14 1.84 -10.06
C ARG A 118 3.48 1.03 -8.82
N VAL A 119 4.05 -0.16 -8.99
CA VAL A 119 4.53 -0.97 -7.87
C VAL A 119 5.65 -0.22 -7.13
N LEU A 120 6.65 0.27 -7.86
CA LEU A 120 7.80 0.97 -7.27
C LEU A 120 7.43 2.31 -6.63
N THR A 121 6.58 3.11 -7.28
CA THR A 121 6.12 4.39 -6.72
C THR A 121 5.26 4.19 -5.46
N LYS A 122 4.42 3.17 -5.41
CA LYS A 122 3.68 2.81 -4.20
C LYS A 122 4.62 2.31 -3.09
N LEU A 123 5.60 1.47 -3.45
CA LEU A 123 6.62 0.98 -2.52
C LEU A 123 7.37 2.15 -1.89
N LYS A 124 7.87 3.08 -2.71
CA LYS A 124 8.59 4.27 -2.26
C LYS A 124 7.72 5.20 -1.40
N SER A 125 6.57 5.64 -1.91
CA SER A 125 5.74 6.65 -1.25
C SER A 125 5.12 6.17 0.06
N THR A 126 4.55 4.96 0.06
CA THR A 126 3.80 4.44 1.20
C THR A 126 4.72 3.84 2.26
N TYR A 127 5.75 3.10 1.85
CA TYR A 127 6.52 2.26 2.77
C TYR A 127 7.94 2.75 3.03
N LEU A 128 8.57 3.49 2.11
CA LEU A 128 9.92 4.00 2.37
C LEU A 128 9.84 5.41 2.94
N ASP A 129 9.35 6.36 2.14
CA ASP A 129 9.23 7.76 2.56
C ASP A 129 8.23 7.90 3.72
N GLY A 130 7.09 7.22 3.61
CA GLY A 130 6.03 7.25 4.62
C GLY A 130 6.39 6.58 5.94
N MET A 131 7.26 5.57 5.95
CA MET A 131 7.70 4.94 7.20
C MET A 131 8.86 5.68 7.85
N ASP A 132 9.79 6.29 7.10
CA ASP A 132 10.95 6.99 7.65
C ASP A 132 10.54 8.08 8.66
N VAL A 133 9.46 8.82 8.35
CA VAL A 133 8.91 9.87 9.23
C VAL A 133 8.25 9.33 10.51
N LEU A 134 7.94 8.04 10.57
CA LEU A 134 7.29 7.38 11.71
C LEU A 134 8.28 6.66 12.63
N ILE A 135 9.55 6.58 12.23
CA ILE A 135 10.58 5.95 13.06
C ILE A 135 10.94 6.90 14.20
N ASN A 136 10.84 6.41 15.43
CA ASN A 136 11.28 7.16 16.59
C ASN A 136 12.81 7.39 16.57
N ASN A 137 13.22 8.66 16.61
CA ASN A 137 14.63 9.07 16.51
C ASN A 137 15.53 8.63 17.67
N LYS A 138 14.97 8.20 18.80
CA LYS A 138 15.75 7.75 19.97
C LYS A 138 15.90 6.23 20.02
N THR A 139 14.93 5.49 19.48
CA THR A 139 14.85 4.03 19.65
C THR A 139 15.00 3.25 18.35
N ASP A 140 14.99 3.93 17.20
CA ASP A 140 14.94 3.32 15.87
C ASP A 140 13.80 2.32 15.72
N ARG A 141 12.64 2.63 16.32
CA ARG A 141 11.46 1.78 16.32
C ARG A 141 10.24 2.51 15.80
N ILE A 142 9.33 1.75 15.20
CA ILE A 142 7.98 2.17 14.85
C ILE A 142 7.01 1.56 15.85
N TYR A 143 6.03 2.35 16.28
CA TYR A 143 5.04 1.99 17.29
C TYR A 143 3.66 2.07 16.61
N THR A 144 3.07 0.93 16.28
CA THR A 144 1.71 0.85 15.71
C THR A 144 0.68 0.76 16.83
N THR A 145 -0.58 1.00 16.51
CA THR A 145 -1.73 0.71 17.39
C THR A 145 -2.56 -0.42 16.80
N PHE A 146 -2.84 -1.45 17.59
CA PHE A 146 -3.70 -2.57 17.23
C PHE A 146 -5.13 -2.33 17.73
N ASN A 147 -6.06 -2.22 16.79
CA ASN A 147 -7.48 -2.02 17.07
C ASN A 147 -8.21 -3.37 17.11
N GLN A 148 -8.76 -3.69 18.28
CA GLN A 148 -9.43 -4.98 18.54
C GLN A 148 -10.91 -4.98 18.12
N THR A 149 -11.55 -3.81 18.02
CA THR A 149 -13.01 -3.69 17.85
C THR A 149 -13.46 -3.08 16.52
N VAL A 150 -12.53 -2.87 15.57
CA VAL A 150 -12.81 -2.13 14.33
C VAL A 150 -13.32 -3.04 13.21
N THR A 151 -12.80 -4.26 13.08
CA THR A 151 -13.20 -5.14 11.98
C THR A 151 -14.45 -5.95 12.35
N ALA A 152 -15.38 -6.07 11.41
CA ALA A 152 -16.61 -6.85 11.62
C ALA A 152 -16.38 -8.37 11.74
N THR A 153 -15.19 -8.86 11.37
CA THR A 153 -14.85 -10.28 11.29
C THR A 153 -14.05 -10.78 12.50
N GLY A 154 -13.77 -9.92 13.48
CA GLY A 154 -12.95 -10.25 14.66
C GLY A 154 -11.44 -10.25 14.39
N ARG A 155 -10.99 -9.75 13.22
CA ARG A 155 -9.56 -9.51 12.96
C ARG A 155 -9.10 -8.25 13.69
N LEU A 156 -7.83 -8.24 14.10
CA LEU A 156 -7.16 -7.00 14.46
C LEU A 156 -6.95 -6.13 13.22
N SER A 157 -7.05 -4.82 13.38
CA SER A 157 -6.48 -3.87 12.41
C SER A 157 -5.33 -3.09 13.03
N SER A 158 -4.40 -2.56 12.22
CA SER A 158 -3.30 -1.74 12.70
C SER A 158 -3.32 -0.33 12.11
N SER A 159 -3.00 0.68 12.90
CA SER A 159 -2.93 2.09 12.51
C SER A 159 -1.67 2.78 13.05
N ASP A 160 -1.30 3.89 12.41
CA ASP A 160 -0.24 4.80 12.83
C ASP A 160 1.16 4.19 13.05
N PRO A 161 1.75 3.48 12.06
CA PRO A 161 1.23 3.12 10.73
C PRO A 161 0.54 1.75 10.70
N ASN A 162 -0.13 1.46 9.58
CA ASN A 162 -0.62 0.12 9.29
C ASN A 162 0.54 -0.81 8.90
N LEU A 163 0.94 -1.68 9.83
CA LEU A 163 2.02 -2.65 9.65
C LEU A 163 1.53 -4.03 9.18
N GLN A 164 0.22 -4.21 8.98
CA GLN A 164 -0.35 -5.45 8.44
C GLN A 164 -0.26 -5.53 6.91
N ASN A 165 -0.06 -4.39 6.24
CA ASN A 165 -0.02 -4.28 4.80
C ASN A 165 1.39 -4.12 4.22
N ILE A 166 2.44 -4.44 4.98
CA ILE A 166 3.82 -4.39 4.46
C ILE A 166 3.94 -5.37 3.27
N PRO A 167 4.45 -4.92 2.09
CA PRO A 167 4.53 -5.78 0.91
C PRO A 167 5.37 -7.03 1.17
N ILE A 168 4.85 -8.21 0.79
CA ILE A 168 5.48 -9.51 1.06
C ILE A 168 6.19 -10.14 -0.14
N ARG A 169 6.06 -9.57 -1.35
CA ARG A 169 6.77 -10.00 -2.56
C ARG A 169 6.95 -8.83 -3.53
N THR A 170 8.17 -8.63 -3.98
CA THR A 170 8.54 -7.98 -5.25
C THR A 170 8.88 -9.07 -6.26
#